data_AF-A0A7C5DXH9-F1
#
_entry.id   AF-A0A7C5DXH9-F1
#
_cell.length_a   1.000
_cell.length_b   1.000
_cell.length_c   1.000
_cell.angle_alpha   90.00
_cell.angle_beta   90.00
_cell.angle_gamma   90.00
#
_symmetry.space_group_name_H-M   'P 1'
#
loop_
_entity.id
_entity.type
_entity.pdbx_description
1 polymer ?
#
loop_
_entity_poly.entity_id
_entity_poly.type
_entity_poly.pdbx_seq_one_letter_code
_entity_poly.pdbx_strand_id
1 'polypeptide(L)'
;MPCKILVVDDEPDMLHLLKRSLGSELDCRIDTTPSAQAAIQMLSQTSYDLLLADIKMPVMSGLELLEIVKKDIPDLTVIMMTAYGHVEMAVEAMKQGAYDFITKPFEHEALIMRLKKALERGELIRENTRLQRACSGESTFHNLVGKSRSMQRLYETIQMVAATNLTVLITGPSGSGKDLTARAVHSLSNRRKRPFIAVNCPTIPENILESELFGYKKGAFTHATQDRTGLFQEAHTGTIFLDEIGDVNPAIQTKLLRVLQEKEVKPLGDTKAVKVDVRIIA
;
A
#
# COMPACT_ATOMS: atom_id res chain seq x y z
N MET A 1 5.70 -7.52 20.67
CA MET A 1 4.95 -8.79 20.73
C MET A 1 5.97 -9.90 20.64
N PRO A 2 5.83 -11.01 21.38
CA PRO A 2 6.75 -12.14 21.25
C PRO A 2 6.70 -12.66 19.81
N CYS A 3 7.85 -13.08 19.27
CA CYS A 3 7.93 -13.61 17.92
C CYS A 3 7.02 -14.84 17.78
N LYS A 4 6.53 -15.12 16.57
CA LYS A 4 5.65 -16.25 16.24
C LYS A 4 6.29 -17.11 15.17
N ILE A 5 6.42 -18.40 15.47
CA ILE A 5 6.95 -19.39 14.54
C ILE A 5 5.83 -20.37 14.22
N LEU A 6 5.62 -20.65 12.93
CA LEU A 6 4.76 -21.73 12.48
C LEU A 6 5.62 -22.93 12.13
N VAL A 7 5.33 -24.08 12.74
CA VAL A 7 5.98 -25.36 12.45
C VAL A 7 5.00 -26.28 11.73
N VAL A 8 5.42 -26.85 10.61
CA VAL A 8 4.63 -27.74 9.76
C VAL A 8 5.38 -29.05 9.57
N ASP A 9 4.78 -30.15 10.02
CA ASP A 9 5.40 -31.48 10.00
C ASP A 9 4.29 -32.52 10.15
N ASP A 10 4.29 -33.57 9.34
CA ASP A 10 3.26 -34.62 9.41
C ASP A 10 3.51 -35.61 10.57
N GLU A 11 4.68 -35.57 11.20
CA GLU A 11 5.02 -36.38 12.37
C GLU A 11 4.57 -35.68 13.69
N PRO A 12 3.55 -36.21 14.41
CA PRO A 12 3.03 -35.56 15.62
C PRO A 12 4.07 -35.42 16.73
N ASP A 13 4.94 -36.43 16.88
CA ASP A 13 5.99 -36.44 17.90
C ASP A 13 7.00 -35.31 17.67
N MET A 14 7.34 -35.03 16.41
CA MET A 14 8.22 -33.93 16.02
C MET A 14 7.58 -32.58 16.34
N LEU A 15 6.30 -32.38 16.00
CA LEU A 15 5.56 -31.16 16.34
C LEU A 15 5.55 -30.92 17.86
N HIS A 16 5.30 -31.96 18.67
CA HIS A 16 5.31 -31.85 20.12
C HIS A 16 6.69 -31.51 20.68
N LEU A 17 7.75 -32.14 20.16
CA LEU A 17 9.13 -31.86 20.54
C LEU A 17 9.52 -30.41 20.25
N LEU A 18 9.27 -29.94 19.02
CA LEU A 18 9.62 -28.58 18.59
C LEU A 18 8.81 -27.53 19.35
N LYS A 19 7.51 -27.76 19.56
CA LYS A 19 6.67 -26.84 20.35
C LYS A 19 7.17 -26.66 21.78
N ARG A 20 7.61 -27.74 22.42
CA ARG A 20 8.09 -27.72 23.81
C ARG A 20 9.49 -27.13 23.93
N SER A 21 10.38 -27.47 23.00
CA SER A 21 11.80 -27.12 23.08
C SER A 21 12.10 -25.69 22.60
N LEU A 22 11.41 -25.22 21.56
CA LEU A 22 11.71 -23.93 20.94
C LEU A 22 11.11 -22.75 21.69
N GLY A 23 9.93 -22.91 22.31
CA GLY A 23 9.18 -21.78 22.86
C GLY A 23 9.91 -21.01 23.97
N SER A 24 10.48 -21.73 24.95
CA SER A 24 11.21 -21.12 26.06
C SER A 24 12.59 -20.59 25.68
N GLU A 25 13.26 -21.22 24.72
CA GLU A 25 14.62 -20.83 24.34
C GLU A 25 14.69 -19.65 23.36
N LEU A 26 13.63 -19.47 22.57
CA LEU A 26 13.53 -18.38 21.59
C LEU A 26 12.67 -17.21 22.08
N ASP A 27 12.00 -17.33 23.23
CA ASP A 27 10.99 -16.38 23.71
C ASP A 27 9.91 -16.09 22.63
N CYS A 28 9.52 -17.16 21.92
CA CYS A 28 8.60 -17.11 20.80
C CYS A 28 7.40 -18.02 21.03
N ARG A 29 6.25 -17.60 20.50
CA ARG A 29 5.06 -18.46 20.41
C ARG A 29 5.24 -19.42 19.25
N ILE A 30 5.17 -20.72 19.55
CA ILE A 30 5.23 -21.79 18.56
C ILE A 30 3.82 -22.32 18.29
N ASP A 31 3.31 -22.05 17.08
CA ASP A 31 2.11 -22.70 16.58
C ASP A 31 2.54 -23.87 15.67
N THR A 32 1.78 -24.96 15.69
CA THR A 32 2.13 -26.22 15.02
C THR A 32 0.94 -26.71 14.21
N THR A 33 1.19 -27.32 13.05
CA THR A 33 0.14 -27.94 12.24
C THR A 33 0.67 -29.14 11.46
N PRO A 34 -0.13 -30.21 11.27
CA PRO A 34 0.33 -31.43 10.62
C PRO A 34 0.21 -31.43 9.08
N SER A 35 -0.26 -30.34 8.48
CA SER A 35 -0.49 -30.29 7.03
C SER A 35 -0.20 -28.92 6.43
N ALA A 36 0.30 -28.93 5.20
CA ALA A 36 0.54 -27.72 4.42
C ALA A 36 -0.75 -26.91 4.18
N GLN A 37 -1.89 -27.57 3.97
CA GLN A 37 -3.17 -26.89 3.75
C GLN A 37 -3.61 -26.09 4.98
N ALA A 38 -3.49 -26.69 6.18
CA ALA A 38 -3.78 -25.97 7.42
C ALA A 38 -2.75 -24.87 7.67
N ALA A 39 -1.49 -25.05 7.28
CA ALA A 39 -0.47 -24.00 7.36
C ALA A 39 -0.85 -22.77 6.52
N ILE A 40 -1.32 -22.97 5.28
CA ILE A 40 -1.80 -21.88 4.40
C ILE A 40 -2.96 -21.12 5.06
N GLN A 41 -3.93 -21.85 5.64
CA GLN A 41 -5.04 -21.23 6.35
C GLN A 41 -4.55 -20.38 7.54
N MET A 42 -3.63 -20.91 8.34
CA MET A 42 -3.06 -20.17 9.48
C MET A 42 -2.28 -18.93 9.03
N LEU A 43 -1.48 -19.03 7.96
CA LEU A 43 -0.71 -17.92 7.39
C LEU A 43 -1.60 -16.80 6.83
N SER A 44 -2.80 -17.12 6.34
CA SER A 44 -3.78 -16.12 5.90
C SER A 44 -4.48 -15.38 7.04
N GLN A 45 -4.57 -15.99 8.23
CA GLN A 45 -5.28 -15.43 9.39
C GLN A 45 -4.34 -14.75 10.39
N THR A 46 -3.09 -15.23 10.47
CA THR A 46 -2.11 -14.79 11.45
C THR A 46 -0.76 -14.56 10.78
N SER A 47 -0.14 -13.42 11.09
CA SER A 47 1.24 -13.15 10.67
C SER A 47 2.24 -13.92 11.53
N TYR A 48 3.18 -14.58 10.87
CA TYR A 48 4.30 -15.30 11.48
C TYR A 48 5.63 -14.63 11.10
N ASP A 49 6.64 -14.81 11.94
CA ASP A 49 8.00 -14.29 11.74
C ASP A 49 8.89 -15.30 11.00
N LEU A 50 8.58 -16.59 11.16
CA LEU A 50 9.32 -17.70 10.60
C LEU A 50 8.39 -18.87 10.33
N LEU A 51 8.58 -19.52 9.18
CA LEU A 51 7.99 -20.81 8.86
C LEU A 51 9.08 -21.89 8.90
N LEU A 52 8.86 -22.94 9.66
CA LEU A 52 9.69 -24.15 9.69
C LEU A 52 8.85 -25.31 9.15
N ALA A 53 9.18 -25.84 7.98
CA ALA A 53 8.32 -26.82 7.30
C ALA A 53 9.10 -28.07 6.87
N ASP A 54 8.54 -29.26 7.08
CA ASP A 54 9.08 -30.48 6.51
C ASP A 54 8.86 -30.54 4.98
N ILE A 55 9.82 -31.06 4.24
CA ILE A 55 9.74 -31.19 2.78
C ILE A 55 8.77 -32.29 2.37
N LYS A 56 8.75 -33.42 3.07
CA LYS A 56 7.99 -34.61 2.69
C LYS A 56 6.77 -34.74 3.57
N MET A 57 5.68 -34.14 3.13
CA MET A 57 4.38 -34.24 3.78
C MET A 57 3.34 -34.85 2.83
N PRO A 58 2.31 -35.55 3.34
CA PRO A 58 1.26 -36.14 2.55
C PRO A 58 0.37 -35.07 1.92
N VAL A 59 -0.24 -35.39 0.77
CA VAL A 59 -1.17 -34.55 -0.01
C VAL A 59 -0.52 -33.33 -0.67
N MET A 60 0.27 -32.55 0.07
CA MET A 60 1.02 -31.41 -0.44
C MET A 60 2.39 -31.37 0.23
N SER A 61 3.43 -31.32 -0.60
CA SER A 61 4.82 -31.28 -0.14
C SER A 61 5.19 -29.92 0.46
N GLY A 62 6.26 -29.90 1.25
CA GLY A 62 6.81 -28.65 1.78
C GLY A 62 7.36 -27.72 0.71
N LEU A 63 7.81 -28.26 -0.43
CA LEU A 63 8.27 -27.44 -1.57
C LEU A 63 7.10 -26.71 -2.25
N GLU A 64 5.97 -27.40 -2.45
CA GLU A 64 4.76 -26.75 -2.96
C GLU A 64 4.24 -25.69 -1.98
N LEU A 65 4.31 -25.96 -0.66
CA LEU A 65 4.00 -24.96 0.36
C LEU A 65 4.94 -23.75 0.26
N LEU A 66 6.25 -23.97 0.10
CA LEU A 66 7.23 -22.91 -0.05
C LEU A 66 6.91 -22.02 -1.26
N GLU A 67 6.58 -22.61 -2.40
CA GLU A 67 6.22 -21.86 -3.62
C GLU A 67 5.02 -20.94 -3.38
N ILE A 68 3.94 -21.48 -2.78
CA ILE A 68 2.73 -20.70 -2.45
C ILE A 68 3.07 -19.58 -1.47
N VAL A 69 3.80 -19.90 -0.40
CA VAL A 69 4.18 -18.93 0.64
C VAL A 69 5.05 -17.81 0.08
N LYS A 70 6.00 -18.12 -0.82
CA LYS A 70 6.86 -17.10 -1.42
C LYS A 70 6.16 -16.23 -2.45
N LYS A 71 5.11 -16.75 -3.08
CA LYS A 71 4.24 -15.97 -3.95
C LYS A 71 3.36 -14.99 -3.17
N ASP A 72 2.78 -15.44 -2.06
CA ASP A 72 1.79 -14.66 -1.32
C ASP A 72 2.43 -13.77 -0.22
N ILE A 73 3.52 -14.24 0.38
CA ILE A 73 4.24 -13.59 1.50
C ILE A 73 5.77 -13.70 1.26
N PRO A 74 6.32 -13.00 0.25
CA PRO A 74 7.71 -13.16 -0.18
C PRO A 74 8.76 -12.91 0.93
N ASP A 75 8.45 -11.99 1.83
CA ASP A 75 9.33 -11.56 2.92
C ASP A 75 9.35 -12.54 4.11
N LEU A 76 8.44 -13.52 4.18
CA LEU A 76 8.42 -14.50 5.26
C LEU A 76 9.69 -15.36 5.17
N THR A 77 10.48 -15.42 6.23
CA THR A 77 11.63 -16.33 6.30
C THR A 77 11.10 -17.76 6.42
N VAL A 78 11.60 -18.66 5.55
CA VAL A 78 11.19 -20.07 5.54
C VAL A 78 12.43 -20.93 5.68
N ILE A 79 12.40 -21.89 6.61
CA ILE A 79 13.41 -22.94 6.77
C ILE A 79 12.75 -24.28 6.47
N MET A 80 13.42 -25.06 5.63
CA MET A 80 12.95 -26.40 5.27
C MET A 80 13.62 -27.47 6.11
N MET A 81 12.87 -28.48 6.55
CA MET A 81 13.37 -29.67 7.23
C MET A 81 13.23 -30.89 6.34
N THR A 82 14.13 -31.87 6.45
CA THR A 82 13.89 -33.17 5.81
C THR A 82 14.67 -34.29 6.49
N ALA A 83 14.12 -35.51 6.44
CA ALA A 83 14.86 -36.72 6.80
C ALA A 83 15.80 -37.23 5.69
N TYR A 84 15.63 -36.78 4.45
CA TYR A 84 16.40 -37.26 3.30
C TYR A 84 17.41 -36.21 2.83
N GLY A 85 18.69 -36.40 3.21
CA GLY A 85 19.83 -35.50 2.90
C GLY A 85 20.27 -35.45 1.43
N HIS A 86 19.33 -35.49 0.48
CA HIS A 86 19.66 -35.28 -0.93
C HIS A 86 19.96 -33.80 -1.17
N VAL A 87 21.23 -33.51 -1.44
CA VAL A 87 21.74 -32.16 -1.76
C VAL A 87 20.89 -31.48 -2.82
N GLU A 88 20.38 -32.24 -3.81
CA GLU A 88 19.52 -31.73 -4.88
C GLU A 88 18.24 -31.07 -4.37
N MET A 89 17.53 -31.66 -3.39
CA MET A 89 16.31 -31.07 -2.84
C MET A 89 16.61 -29.83 -2.00
N ALA A 90 17.73 -29.82 -1.28
CA ALA A 90 18.17 -28.64 -0.55
C ALA A 90 18.48 -27.48 -1.51
N VAL A 91 19.18 -27.78 -2.61
CA VAL A 91 19.45 -26.79 -3.67
C VAL A 91 18.17 -26.27 -4.29
N GLU A 92 17.19 -27.15 -4.54
CA GLU A 92 15.90 -26.75 -5.10
C GLU A 92 15.11 -25.86 -4.15
N ALA A 93 15.03 -26.21 -2.86
CA ALA A 93 14.41 -25.38 -1.83
C ALA A 93 15.04 -23.98 -1.77
N MET A 94 16.37 -23.91 -1.82
CA MET A 94 17.10 -22.64 -1.80
C MET A 94 16.81 -21.80 -3.06
N LYS A 95 16.74 -22.43 -4.25
CA LYS A 95 16.35 -21.75 -5.50
C LYS A 95 14.93 -21.20 -5.45
N GLN A 96 14.02 -21.90 -4.78
CA GLN A 96 12.63 -21.47 -4.56
C GLN A 96 12.48 -20.42 -3.44
N GLY A 97 13.57 -19.99 -2.82
CA GLY A 97 13.59 -18.88 -1.87
C GLY A 97 13.54 -19.27 -0.40
N ALA A 98 13.75 -20.55 -0.06
CA ALA A 98 14.05 -20.94 1.31
C ALA A 98 15.30 -20.20 1.80
N TYR A 99 15.29 -19.84 3.08
CA TYR A 99 16.42 -19.15 3.70
C TYR A 99 17.53 -20.12 4.12
N ASP A 100 17.14 -21.25 4.69
CA ASP A 100 18.05 -22.29 5.12
C ASP A 100 17.32 -23.64 5.07
N PHE A 101 18.10 -24.71 5.20
CA PHE A 101 17.65 -26.08 5.18
C PHE A 101 18.32 -26.90 6.28
N ILE A 102 17.53 -27.75 6.95
CA ILE A 102 17.94 -28.56 8.10
C ILE A 102 17.66 -30.03 7.80
N THR A 103 18.70 -30.86 7.94
CA THR A 103 18.57 -32.31 7.83
C THR A 103 18.24 -32.91 9.19
N LYS A 104 17.26 -33.81 9.23
CA LYS A 104 16.92 -34.66 10.37
C LYS A 104 17.76 -35.94 10.31
N PRO A 105 18.28 -36.45 11.45
CA PRO A 105 18.21 -35.84 12.78
C PRO A 105 19.13 -34.62 12.90
N PHE A 106 18.70 -33.63 13.69
CA PHE A 106 19.45 -32.40 13.95
C PHE A 106 19.82 -32.28 15.43
N GLU A 107 20.93 -31.61 15.71
CA GLU A 107 21.29 -31.21 17.07
C GLU A 107 20.46 -30.01 17.51
N HIS A 108 19.91 -30.08 18.73
CA HIS A 108 19.00 -29.06 19.27
C HIS A 108 19.64 -27.65 19.32
N GLU A 109 20.87 -27.55 19.83
CA GLU A 109 21.60 -26.28 19.89
C GLU A 109 21.85 -25.69 18.49
N ALA A 110 22.16 -26.55 17.51
CA ALA A 110 22.38 -26.13 16.13
C ALA A 110 21.09 -25.61 15.47
N LEU A 111 19.94 -26.25 15.74
CA LEU A 111 18.63 -25.77 15.30
C LEU A 111 18.34 -24.37 15.89
N ILE A 112 18.50 -24.20 17.20
CA ILE A 112 18.25 -22.93 17.89
C ILE A 112 19.11 -21.80 17.30
N MET A 113 20.39 -22.05 17.06
CA MET A 113 21.28 -21.05 16.44
C MET A 113 20.81 -20.65 15.03
N ARG A 114 20.35 -21.60 14.21
CA ARG A 114 19.84 -21.32 12.87
C ARG A 114 18.54 -20.53 12.92
N LEU A 115 17.61 -20.90 13.81
CA LEU A 115 16.36 -20.18 13.99
C LEU A 115 16.58 -18.74 14.47
N LYS A 116 17.52 -18.50 15.40
CA LYS A 116 17.89 -17.14 15.84
C LYS A 116 18.40 -16.27 14.69
N LYS A 117 19.30 -16.80 13.86
CA LYS A 117 19.79 -16.08 12.66
C LYS A 117 18.69 -15.80 11.65
N ALA A 118 17.76 -16.75 11.48
CA ALA A 118 16.62 -16.60 10.58
C ALA A 118 15.63 -15.53 11.05
N LEU A 119 15.38 -15.46 12.35
CA LEU A 119 14.56 -14.41 12.97
C LEU A 119 15.22 -13.04 12.85
N GLU A 120 16.52 -12.95 13.14
CA GLU A 120 17.31 -11.71 12.98
C GLU A 120 17.24 -11.20 11.54
N ARG A 121 17.37 -12.08 10.54
CA ARG A 121 17.16 -11.70 9.13
C ARG A 121 15.75 -11.15 8.89
N GLY A 122 14.72 -11.80 9.44
CA GLY A 122 13.34 -11.33 9.31
C GLY A 122 13.12 -9.96 9.94
N GLU A 123 13.78 -9.66 11.07
CA GLU A 123 13.79 -8.34 11.68
C GLU A 123 14.52 -7.32 10.80
N LEU A 124 15.72 -7.65 10.29
CA LEU A 124 16.50 -6.78 9.41
C LEU A 124 15.76 -6.46 8.11
N ILE A 125 15.07 -7.42 7.49
CA ILE A 125 14.27 -7.17 6.28
C ILE A 125 13.12 -6.20 6.62
N ARG A 126 12.41 -6.42 7.72
CA ARG A 126 11.31 -5.54 8.13
C ARG A 126 11.80 -4.15 8.48
N GLU A 127 12.94 -4.05 9.14
CA GLU A 127 13.56 -2.79 9.51
C GLU A 127 14.08 -2.05 8.27
N ASN A 128 14.70 -2.75 7.32
CA ASN A 128 15.11 -2.18 6.04
C ASN A 128 13.89 -1.68 5.25
N THR A 129 12.82 -2.46 5.16
CA THR A 129 11.56 -2.01 4.55
C THR A 129 10.96 -0.81 5.29
N ARG A 130 11.04 -0.77 6.62
CA ARG A 130 10.59 0.36 7.44
C ARG A 130 11.43 1.62 7.18
N LEU A 131 12.75 1.48 7.13
CA LEU A 131 13.70 2.57 6.89
C LEU A 131 13.64 3.05 5.44
N GLN A 132 13.50 2.15 4.47
CA GLN A 132 13.26 2.49 3.07
C GLN A 132 11.97 3.29 2.93
N ARG A 133 10.87 2.87 3.58
CA ARG A 133 9.61 3.66 3.65
C ARG A 133 9.81 5.02 4.33
N ALA A 134 10.73 5.13 5.28
CA ALA A 134 11.03 6.39 5.95
C ALA A 134 11.93 7.33 5.10
N CYS A 135 12.87 6.77 4.33
CA CYS A 135 13.82 7.51 3.50
C CYS A 135 13.29 7.83 2.09
N SER A 136 12.37 7.04 1.54
CA SER A 136 11.89 7.23 0.16
C SER A 136 10.93 8.40 -0.04
N GLY A 137 10.54 9.13 1.01
CA GLY A 137 9.55 10.21 0.90
C GLY A 137 8.14 9.74 0.50
N GLU A 138 7.96 8.44 0.23
CA GLU A 138 6.69 7.78 -0.01
C GLU A 138 6.04 7.41 1.33
N SER A 139 5.75 8.44 2.14
CA SER A 139 4.75 8.26 3.19
C SER A 139 3.47 7.80 2.49
N THR A 140 3.06 6.57 2.77
CA THR A 140 2.10 5.80 1.96
C THR A 140 0.73 6.48 1.84
N PHE A 141 0.51 7.57 2.58
CA PHE A 141 -0.63 8.46 2.46
C PHE A 141 -0.31 9.92 2.84
N HIS A 142 0.81 10.51 2.37
CA HIS A 142 1.13 11.93 2.60
C HIS A 142 0.99 12.35 4.09
N ASN A 143 1.68 11.69 5.01
CA ASN A 143 1.59 11.94 6.46
C ASN A 143 0.23 11.62 7.13
N LEU A 144 -0.73 10.97 6.47
CA LEU A 144 -1.87 10.37 7.18
C LEU A 144 -1.36 9.24 8.08
N VAL A 145 -1.48 9.44 9.40
CA VAL A 145 -1.09 8.47 10.42
C VAL A 145 -2.34 7.98 11.13
N GLY A 146 -2.54 6.67 11.15
CA GLY A 146 -3.67 6.06 11.86
C GLY A 146 -3.72 4.55 11.68
N LYS A 147 -3.95 3.82 12.78
CA LYS A 147 -4.03 2.34 12.81
C LYS A 147 -5.43 1.81 13.10
N SER A 148 -6.42 2.69 13.30
CA SER A 148 -7.80 2.29 13.59
C SER A 148 -8.43 1.58 12.40
N ARG A 149 -9.46 0.76 12.65
CA ARG A 149 -10.21 0.08 11.58
C ARG A 149 -10.85 1.06 10.58
N SER A 150 -11.26 2.25 11.04
CA SER A 150 -11.79 3.29 10.15
C SER A 150 -10.72 3.84 9.20
N MET A 151 -9.49 4.04 9.68
CA MET A 151 -8.38 4.48 8.85
C MET A 151 -7.94 3.40 7.86
N GLN A 152 -7.93 2.13 8.27
CA GLN A 152 -7.62 1.02 7.34
C GLN A 152 -8.62 0.96 6.17
N ARG A 153 -9.92 1.11 6.45
CA ARG A 153 -10.95 1.20 5.39
C ARG A 153 -10.75 2.42 4.49
N LEU A 154 -10.35 3.56 5.06
CA LEU A 154 -10.03 4.75 4.27
C LEU A 154 -8.85 4.48 3.32
N TYR A 155 -7.78 3.83 3.81
CA TYR A 155 -6.63 3.47 2.98
C TYR A 155 -6.99 2.52 1.84
N GLU A 156 -7.79 1.48 2.11
CA GLU A 156 -8.31 0.57 1.09
C GLU A 156 -9.13 1.32 0.03
N THR A 157 -10.00 2.25 0.47
CA THR A 157 -10.82 3.07 -0.43
C THR A 157 -9.95 3.98 -1.29
N ILE A 158 -8.95 4.64 -0.71
CA ILE A 158 -8.01 5.49 -1.45
C ILE A 158 -7.28 4.67 -2.52
N GLN A 159 -6.78 3.48 -2.19
CA GLN A 159 -6.09 2.60 -3.15
C GLN A 159 -7.00 2.21 -4.32
N MET A 160 -8.24 1.79 -4.02
CA MET A 160 -9.22 1.40 -5.04
C MET A 160 -9.55 2.57 -5.97
N VAL A 161 -9.83 3.74 -5.38
CA VAL A 161 -10.24 4.92 -6.15
C VAL A 161 -9.06 5.52 -6.92
N ALA A 162 -7.83 5.49 -6.38
CA ALA A 162 -6.63 6.03 -7.03
C ALA A 162 -6.35 5.38 -8.38
N ALA A 163 -6.64 4.08 -8.55
CA ALA A 163 -6.49 3.35 -9.81
C ALA A 163 -7.47 3.80 -10.92
N THR A 164 -8.53 4.54 -10.57
CA THR A 164 -9.54 5.04 -11.52
C THR A 164 -9.31 6.51 -11.89
N ASN A 165 -9.99 7.00 -12.93
CA ASN A 165 -10.06 8.43 -13.28
C ASN A 165 -11.34 9.11 -12.77
N LEU A 166 -12.09 8.46 -11.87
CA LEU A 166 -13.35 8.99 -11.35
C LEU A 166 -13.10 10.22 -10.47
N THR A 167 -14.10 11.12 -10.47
CA THR A 167 -14.18 12.23 -9.54
C THR A 167 -14.39 11.69 -8.12
N VAL A 168 -13.70 12.28 -7.15
CA VAL A 168 -13.74 11.85 -5.75
C VAL A 168 -14.26 13.00 -4.90
N LEU A 169 -15.19 12.71 -3.99
CA LEU A 169 -15.66 13.64 -2.96
C LEU A 169 -15.18 13.17 -1.59
N ILE A 170 -14.46 14.01 -0.87
CA ILE A 170 -13.88 13.75 0.44
C ILE A 170 -14.64 14.58 1.47
N THR A 171 -15.40 13.91 2.32
CA THR A 171 -16.17 14.55 3.38
C THR A 171 -15.51 14.38 4.75
N GLY A 172 -15.68 15.37 5.60
CA GLY A 172 -15.16 15.33 6.96
C GLY A 172 -15.09 16.71 7.61
N PRO A 173 -15.03 16.79 8.95
CA PRO A 173 -14.83 18.05 9.67
C PRO A 173 -13.56 18.80 9.22
N SER A 174 -13.49 20.10 9.54
CA SER A 174 -12.25 20.85 9.35
C SER A 174 -11.10 20.23 10.16
N GLY A 175 -9.89 20.20 9.61
CA GLY A 175 -8.72 19.59 10.24
C GLY A 175 -8.65 18.05 10.20
N SER A 176 -9.59 17.35 9.55
CA SER A 176 -9.59 15.87 9.50
C SER A 176 -8.63 15.25 8.47
N GLY A 177 -7.75 16.05 7.84
CA GLY A 177 -6.77 15.55 6.85
C GLY A 177 -7.32 15.33 5.44
N LYS A 178 -8.33 16.11 5.01
CA LYS A 178 -8.90 16.02 3.65
C LYS A 178 -7.87 16.32 2.55
N ASP A 179 -7.06 17.37 2.71
CA ASP A 179 -5.95 17.68 1.76
C ASP A 179 -4.94 16.52 1.66
N LEU A 180 -4.57 15.91 2.78
CA LEU A 180 -3.66 14.76 2.79
C LEU A 180 -4.28 13.56 2.07
N THR A 181 -5.58 13.36 2.23
CA THR A 181 -6.34 12.32 1.53
C THR A 181 -6.35 12.56 0.01
N ALA A 182 -6.60 13.80 -0.43
CA ALA A 182 -6.57 14.18 -1.85
C ALA A 182 -5.19 13.95 -2.47
N ARG A 183 -4.12 14.33 -1.77
CA ARG A 183 -2.74 14.09 -2.21
C ARG A 183 -2.41 12.61 -2.30
N ALA A 184 -2.86 11.81 -1.33
CA ALA A 184 -2.67 10.37 -1.35
C ALA A 184 -3.37 9.70 -2.54
N VAL A 185 -4.61 10.11 -2.86
CA VAL A 185 -5.33 9.65 -4.06
C VAL A 185 -4.54 9.98 -5.32
N HIS A 186 -3.96 11.19 -5.42
CA HIS A 186 -3.15 11.57 -6.57
C HIS A 186 -1.86 10.75 -6.68
N SER A 187 -1.10 10.60 -5.60
CA SER A 187 0.20 9.91 -5.63
C SER A 187 0.12 8.42 -5.91
N LEU A 188 -1.00 7.80 -5.56
CA LEU A 188 -1.27 6.39 -5.84
C LEU A 188 -1.91 6.19 -7.22
N SER A 189 -2.22 7.26 -7.95
CA SER A 189 -2.88 7.18 -9.26
C SER A 189 -1.91 7.02 -10.43
N ASN A 190 -2.46 6.68 -11.59
CA ASN A 190 -1.73 6.71 -12.87
C ASN A 190 -1.24 8.13 -13.25
N ARG A 191 -1.74 9.17 -12.59
CA ARG A 191 -1.37 10.58 -12.78
C ARG A 191 -0.32 11.08 -11.79
N ARG A 192 0.27 10.22 -10.94
CA ARG A 192 1.23 10.61 -9.88
C ARG A 192 2.46 11.41 -10.32
N LYS A 193 2.83 11.33 -11.60
CA LYS A 193 3.95 12.11 -12.20
C LYS A 193 3.49 13.39 -12.89
N ARG A 194 2.19 13.68 -12.87
CA ARG A 194 1.54 14.83 -13.50
C ARG A 194 1.24 15.90 -12.43
N PRO A 195 0.87 17.13 -12.83
CA PRO A 195 0.58 18.18 -11.86
C PRO A 195 -0.54 17.80 -10.89
N PHE A 196 -0.37 18.20 -9.63
CA PHE A 196 -1.41 18.24 -8.61
C PHE A 196 -1.61 19.70 -8.20
N ILE A 197 -2.79 20.24 -8.51
CA ILE A 197 -3.15 21.63 -8.19
C ILE A 197 -4.20 21.62 -7.09
N ALA A 198 -3.87 22.19 -5.94
CA ALA A 198 -4.81 22.35 -4.83
C ALA A 198 -5.32 23.79 -4.80
N VAL A 199 -6.64 23.95 -4.70
CA VAL A 199 -7.32 25.24 -4.63
C VAL A 199 -8.20 25.25 -3.40
N ASN A 200 -7.93 26.17 -2.47
CA ASN A 200 -8.83 26.43 -1.36
C ASN A 200 -9.83 27.52 -1.80
N CYS A 201 -11.10 27.15 -1.97
CA CYS A 201 -12.11 28.02 -2.55
C CYS A 201 -12.44 29.27 -1.69
N PRO A 202 -12.66 29.18 -0.37
CA PRO A 202 -13.09 30.34 0.43
C PRO A 202 -11.97 31.33 0.78
N THR A 203 -10.69 30.97 0.63
CA THR A 203 -9.59 31.92 0.88
C THR A 203 -9.41 32.97 -0.24
N ILE A 204 -10.11 32.82 -1.36
CA ILE A 204 -9.98 33.70 -2.53
C ILE A 204 -11.29 34.47 -2.76
N PRO A 205 -11.25 35.81 -2.95
CA PRO A 205 -12.44 36.57 -3.34
C PRO A 205 -13.10 36.00 -4.60
N GLU A 206 -14.43 35.91 -4.64
CA GLU A 206 -15.18 35.17 -5.68
C GLU A 206 -14.78 35.54 -7.12
N ASN A 207 -14.65 36.84 -7.40
CA ASN A 207 -14.27 37.33 -8.73
C ASN A 207 -12.85 36.89 -9.13
N ILE A 208 -11.96 36.76 -8.14
CA ILE A 208 -10.59 36.28 -8.34
C ILE A 208 -10.63 34.77 -8.53
N LEU A 209 -11.38 34.03 -7.71
CA LEU A 209 -11.50 32.57 -7.79
C LEU A 209 -11.95 32.12 -9.18
N GLU A 210 -12.96 32.78 -9.74
CA GLU A 210 -13.43 32.48 -11.10
C GLU A 210 -12.33 32.70 -12.15
N SER A 211 -11.62 33.81 -12.05
CA SER A 211 -10.52 34.16 -12.97
C SER A 211 -9.30 33.23 -12.85
N GLU A 212 -9.00 32.74 -11.64
CA GLU A 212 -7.94 31.77 -11.37
C GLU A 212 -8.32 30.39 -11.92
N LEU A 213 -9.53 29.89 -11.62
CA LEU A 213 -9.94 28.55 -12.04
C LEU A 213 -10.00 28.42 -13.57
N PHE A 214 -10.64 29.38 -14.25
CA PHE A 214 -10.95 29.26 -15.68
C PHE A 214 -9.99 30.04 -16.58
N GLY A 215 -9.24 31.00 -16.03
CA GLY A 215 -8.38 31.90 -16.80
C GLY A 215 -9.17 33.00 -17.50
N TYR A 216 -8.48 33.96 -18.09
CA TYR A 216 -9.12 35.09 -18.79
C TYR A 216 -8.31 35.56 -19.99
N LYS A 217 -9.00 36.20 -20.94
CA LYS A 217 -8.38 36.89 -22.07
C LYS A 217 -8.19 38.37 -21.77
N LYS A 218 -7.23 39.00 -22.44
CA LYS A 218 -7.03 40.45 -22.40
C LYS A 218 -8.36 41.15 -22.71
N GLY A 219 -8.74 42.10 -21.86
CA GLY A 219 -9.99 42.84 -21.99
C GLY A 219 -11.23 42.19 -21.36
N ALA A 220 -11.10 41.05 -20.67
CA ALA A 220 -12.23 40.40 -19.98
C ALA A 220 -12.82 41.25 -18.83
N PHE A 221 -11.99 42.07 -18.18
CA PHE A 221 -12.38 43.04 -17.14
C PHE A 221 -11.38 44.20 -17.12
N THR A 222 -11.67 45.27 -16.36
CA THR A 222 -10.91 46.54 -16.36
C THR A 222 -9.40 46.39 -16.12
N HIS A 223 -8.96 45.36 -15.40
CA HIS A 223 -7.56 45.09 -15.09
C HIS A 223 -6.94 43.93 -15.89
N ALA A 224 -7.66 43.37 -16.87
CA ALA A 224 -7.18 42.25 -17.69
C ALA A 224 -6.25 42.74 -18.81
N THR A 225 -5.02 43.12 -18.47
CA THR A 225 -4.03 43.69 -19.39
C THR A 225 -3.36 42.66 -20.31
N GLN A 226 -3.40 41.39 -19.91
CA GLN A 226 -2.82 40.25 -20.63
C GLN A 226 -3.72 39.01 -20.52
N ASP A 227 -3.46 38.01 -21.37
CA ASP A 227 -4.08 36.69 -21.25
C ASP A 227 -3.51 35.95 -20.02
N ARG A 228 -4.36 35.21 -19.30
CA ARG A 228 -3.95 34.35 -18.19
C ARG A 228 -4.58 32.97 -18.32
N THR A 229 -3.73 31.95 -18.24
CA THR A 229 -4.14 30.54 -18.20
C THR A 229 -4.81 30.23 -16.86
N GLY A 230 -5.90 29.46 -16.89
CA GLY A 230 -6.60 29.05 -15.67
C GLY A 230 -6.04 27.77 -15.06
N LEU A 231 -6.27 27.55 -13.77
CA LEU A 231 -5.82 26.39 -13.01
C LEU A 231 -6.31 25.06 -13.59
N PHE A 232 -7.51 25.01 -14.20
CA PHE A 232 -7.93 23.79 -14.90
C PHE A 232 -7.08 23.47 -16.13
N GLN A 233 -6.59 24.49 -16.82
CA GLN A 233 -5.71 24.31 -17.97
C GLN A 233 -4.29 23.93 -17.51
N GLU A 234 -3.81 24.50 -16.40
CA GLU A 234 -2.54 24.12 -15.78
C GLU A 234 -2.58 22.67 -15.23
N ALA A 235 -3.73 22.23 -14.72
CA ALA A 235 -3.95 20.87 -14.23
C ALA A 235 -4.14 19.84 -15.36
N HIS A 236 -4.02 20.23 -16.63
CA HIS A 236 -4.23 19.33 -17.76
C HIS A 236 -3.36 18.07 -17.67
N THR A 237 -3.95 16.89 -17.89
CA THR A 237 -3.41 15.53 -17.66
C THR A 237 -3.12 15.18 -16.19
N GLY A 238 -3.29 16.11 -15.27
CA GLY A 238 -3.05 15.96 -13.84
C GLY A 238 -4.34 15.83 -13.02
N THR A 239 -4.26 16.29 -11.78
CA THR A 239 -5.35 16.30 -10.80
C THR A 239 -5.53 17.71 -10.25
N ILE A 240 -6.78 18.14 -10.11
CA ILE A 240 -7.15 19.35 -9.36
C ILE A 240 -7.93 18.94 -8.11
N PHE A 241 -7.54 19.49 -6.96
CA PHE A 241 -8.24 19.34 -5.69
C PHE A 241 -8.91 20.67 -5.34
N LEU A 242 -10.24 20.65 -5.17
CA LEU A 242 -11.06 21.80 -4.83
C LEU A 242 -11.50 21.68 -3.38
N ASP A 243 -10.72 22.26 -2.47
CA ASP A 243 -11.04 22.24 -1.04
C ASP A 243 -12.18 23.22 -0.74
N GLU A 244 -13.04 22.83 0.21
CA GLU A 244 -14.20 23.61 0.64
C GLU A 244 -15.13 24.02 -0.52
N ILE A 245 -15.35 23.09 -1.47
CA ILE A 245 -16.21 23.30 -2.65
C ILE A 245 -17.65 23.70 -2.31
N GLY A 246 -18.11 23.41 -1.09
CA GLY A 246 -19.45 23.75 -0.61
C GLY A 246 -19.71 25.26 -0.49
N ASP A 247 -18.66 26.06 -0.34
CA ASP A 247 -18.76 27.51 -0.17
C ASP A 247 -18.69 28.28 -1.51
N VAL A 248 -18.62 27.56 -2.63
CA VAL A 248 -18.55 28.16 -3.97
C VAL A 248 -19.93 28.65 -4.41
N ASN A 249 -20.00 29.85 -4.99
CA ASN A 249 -21.26 30.42 -5.45
C ASN A 249 -21.92 29.64 -6.62
N PRO A 250 -23.24 29.75 -6.84
CA PRO A 250 -23.95 29.01 -7.88
C PRO A 250 -23.46 29.28 -9.33
N ALA A 251 -22.92 30.48 -9.58
CA ALA A 251 -22.41 30.84 -10.91
C ALA A 251 -21.16 30.03 -11.27
N ILE A 252 -20.22 29.89 -10.34
CA ILE A 252 -19.02 29.05 -10.51
C ILE A 252 -19.42 27.58 -10.54
N GLN A 253 -20.37 27.12 -9.71
CA GLN A 253 -20.86 25.74 -9.74
C GLN A 253 -21.39 25.34 -11.12
N THR A 254 -22.10 26.24 -11.81
CA THR A 254 -22.60 26.02 -13.17
C THR A 254 -21.46 25.81 -14.17
N LYS A 255 -20.35 26.55 -14.02
CA LYS A 255 -19.15 26.38 -14.86
C LYS A 255 -18.40 25.09 -14.52
N LEU A 256 -18.26 24.75 -13.24
CA LEU A 256 -17.66 23.49 -12.78
C LEU A 256 -18.42 22.28 -13.33
N LEU A 257 -19.75 22.34 -13.38
CA LEU A 257 -20.58 21.28 -13.96
C LEU A 257 -20.23 21.03 -15.44
N ARG A 258 -20.00 22.10 -16.22
CA ARG A 258 -19.55 21.96 -17.61
C ARG A 258 -18.17 21.32 -17.71
N VAL A 259 -17.24 21.68 -16.83
CA VAL A 259 -15.92 21.01 -16.79
C VAL A 259 -16.07 19.52 -16.51
N LEU A 260 -16.96 19.14 -15.59
CA LEU A 260 -17.21 17.74 -15.24
C LEU A 260 -17.81 16.94 -16.41
N GLN A 261 -18.81 17.51 -17.10
CA GLN A 261 -19.59 16.87 -18.16
C GLN A 261 -18.90 16.92 -19.53
N GLU A 262 -18.49 18.11 -19.96
CA GLU A 262 -17.99 18.38 -21.31
C GLU A 262 -16.47 18.25 -21.41
N LYS A 263 -15.77 18.21 -20.27
CA LYS A 263 -14.29 18.23 -20.21
C LYS A 263 -13.71 19.45 -20.92
N GLU A 264 -14.40 20.58 -20.78
CA GLU A 264 -14.06 21.84 -21.43
C GLU A 264 -14.09 23.01 -20.44
N VAL A 265 -13.19 23.96 -20.64
CA VAL A 265 -13.05 25.19 -19.85
C VAL A 265 -13.18 26.37 -20.79
N LYS A 266 -13.91 27.39 -20.35
CA LYS A 266 -14.09 28.63 -21.11
C LYS A 266 -13.50 29.81 -20.33
N PRO A 267 -12.39 30.41 -20.82
CA PRO A 267 -11.81 31.60 -20.20
C PRO A 267 -12.80 32.77 -20.16
N LEU A 268 -12.69 33.62 -19.14
CA LEU A 268 -13.51 34.84 -19.08
C LEU A 268 -13.15 35.76 -20.25
N GLY A 269 -14.17 36.37 -20.85
CA GLY A 269 -14.02 37.25 -22.01
C GLY A 269 -13.74 36.52 -23.34
N ASP A 270 -13.67 35.19 -23.34
CA ASP A 270 -13.53 34.38 -24.56
C ASP A 270 -14.86 33.69 -24.89
N THR A 271 -15.09 33.42 -26.17
CA THR A 271 -16.21 32.59 -26.63
C THR A 271 -15.80 31.14 -26.86
N LYS A 272 -14.51 30.89 -27.06
CA LYS A 272 -13.95 29.59 -27.39
C LYS A 272 -13.73 28.72 -26.13
N ALA A 273 -14.20 27.48 -26.18
CA ALA A 273 -13.92 26.48 -25.16
C ALA A 273 -12.59 25.77 -25.43
N VAL A 274 -11.93 25.34 -24.35
CA VAL A 274 -10.64 24.62 -24.36
C VAL A 274 -10.84 23.26 -23.70
N LYS A 275 -10.50 22.18 -24.40
CA LYS A 275 -10.59 20.82 -23.84
C LYS A 275 -9.53 20.59 -22.77
N VAL A 276 -9.94 20.00 -21.65
CA VAL A 276 -9.07 19.68 -20.53
C VAL A 276 -9.29 18.25 -20.05
N ASP A 277 -8.22 17.48 -19.89
CA ASP A 277 -8.25 16.15 -19.28
C ASP A 277 -7.75 16.24 -17.83
N VAL A 278 -8.66 16.52 -16.90
CA VAL A 278 -8.32 16.72 -15.49
C VAL A 278 -9.12 15.76 -14.62
N ARG A 279 -8.43 15.11 -13.68
CA ARG A 279 -9.09 14.39 -12.59
C ARG A 279 -9.47 15.38 -11.49
N ILE A 280 -10.72 15.37 -11.06
CA ILE A 280 -11.22 16.29 -10.03
C ILE A 280 -11.35 15.53 -8.70
N ILE A 281 -10.86 16.15 -7.63
CA ILE A 281 -11.10 15.76 -6.24
C ILE A 281 -11.72 16.98 -5.56
N ALA A 282 -12.74 16.79 -4.73
CA ALA A 282 -13.39 17.84 -3.96
C ALA A 282 -13.72 17.36 -2.54
#